data_AF-A0A957Q134-F1
#
_entry.id   AF-A0A957Q134-F1
#
_cell.length_a   1.000
_cell.length_b   1.000
_cell.length_c   1.000
_cell.angle_alpha   90.00
_cell.angle_beta   90.00
_cell.angle_gamma   90.00
#
_symmetry.space_group_name_H-M   'P 1'
#
loop_
_entity.id
_entity.type
_entity.pdbx_description
1 polymer ?
#
loop_
_entity_poly.entity_id
_entity_poly.type
_entity_poly.pdbx_seq_one_letter_code
_entity_poly.pdbx_strand_id
1 'polypeptide(L)'
;MNTPRRRMSSDQVHPTTNSWRRRRFLLIGVPVGLVVMAILLLGPLMLRSGLGLRIIAKVESLRLDYAYTTGDLSSTKAATAATAIAEMVPLSTQSASGMHSAAGPLRIHPTNPRYFADGDGNLVYLTGSHTWSNFQDNGGSDPPPAFDYVAYLNFLTNHNHNFFRLWTWEESRWTTETGDDDYWFNPMPPDKRTGPGTALDGKPKFDLTQLEQTYFDRMRTRIVAAGERNIYVAIVLFNGWSVAAAKGGFGSNNPWQGHPFNAGNNINGIDGDLNGDNSGEEVHTLGNPAVTALQEAYVRKVIDTVNDLDNVLYEISNESDGSSEEWQYHMISFIRSVEATKAKQHPIGMTVAWPDGDNVALYNSPADWISPNGDISDPDVADGRKVVLLDTDHLCGICGDRAWVWKAFMRGNNPIFMDGYDGAGYGVGGAGFDFNNPTGVSLRRNLGYTRMYAERIDLAAMSPRGDLASTGYCLAKLSASAEFLVYAPSGGQITVDLTGVTGEFHVEWFDPTTGTSVDGASIVGGATQSFTAPFDSDAVLYLFQSAISVTATPTFTVSSDTAVSEEEVIPTRLLQPTLAPTAQPISSPQYYVPTIDGN
;
A
#
# COMPACT_ATOMS: atom_id res chain seq x y z
N MET A 1 51.14 4.78 68.10
CA MET A 1 52.56 4.41 68.11
C MET A 1 52.79 3.25 67.15
N ASN A 2 54.03 3.09 66.67
CA ASN A 2 54.61 2.07 65.77
C ASN A 2 53.83 0.79 65.44
N THR A 3 53.86 0.42 64.15
CA THR A 3 53.58 -0.94 63.63
C THR A 3 54.86 -1.79 63.46
N PRO A 4 54.79 -3.09 63.78
CA PRO A 4 55.60 -4.18 63.20
C PRO A 4 54.74 -5.41 62.81
N ARG A 5 55.16 -6.51 62.14
CA ARG A 5 56.22 -6.93 61.19
C ARG A 5 55.68 -8.24 60.52
N ARG A 6 55.92 -8.60 59.24
CA ARG A 6 57.10 -9.29 58.65
C ARG A 6 57.62 -10.51 59.46
N ARG A 7 57.99 -11.67 58.88
CA ARG A 7 57.98 -12.24 57.49
C ARG A 7 58.43 -13.74 57.54
N MET A 8 58.69 -14.38 56.38
CA MET A 8 59.46 -15.65 56.13
C MET A 8 58.70 -16.98 56.37
N SER A 9 59.04 -18.12 55.71
CA SER A 9 60.06 -18.48 54.69
C SER A 9 59.45 -19.43 53.60
N SER A 10 59.90 -19.52 52.33
CA SER A 10 61.06 -20.25 51.70
C SER A 10 60.85 -21.78 51.55
N ASP A 11 61.42 -22.61 50.64
CA ASP A 11 62.53 -22.61 49.62
C ASP A 11 62.34 -23.89 48.71
N GLN A 12 62.81 -24.17 47.47
CA GLN A 12 63.27 -23.49 46.21
C GLN A 12 62.78 -24.36 44.98
N VAL A 13 63.43 -24.74 43.84
CA VAL A 13 64.76 -24.58 43.18
C VAL A 13 64.67 -24.85 41.65
N HIS A 14 65.77 -24.76 40.87
CA HIS A 14 65.90 -24.90 39.38
C HIS A 14 67.13 -25.82 39.02
N PRO A 15 67.68 -26.02 37.77
CA PRO A 15 67.39 -25.43 36.43
C PRO A 15 67.55 -26.30 35.11
N THR A 16 67.01 -25.79 33.99
CA THR A 16 67.51 -25.80 32.56
C THR A 16 67.87 -27.06 31.72
N THR A 17 67.38 -27.11 30.46
CA THR A 17 68.08 -27.34 29.13
C THR A 17 67.42 -28.29 28.09
N ASN A 18 67.22 -27.75 26.87
CA ASN A 18 67.31 -28.30 25.49
C ASN A 18 66.73 -29.67 25.01
N SER A 19 65.65 -29.56 24.21
CA SER A 19 65.46 -30.10 22.82
C SER A 19 65.67 -31.59 22.45
N TRP A 20 64.68 -32.20 21.77
CA TRP A 20 64.73 -32.63 20.33
C TRP A 20 63.43 -33.33 19.86
N ARG A 21 63.03 -33.14 18.58
CA ARG A 21 61.97 -33.83 17.79
C ARG A 21 60.50 -33.65 18.26
N ARG A 22 59.60 -32.96 17.53
CA ARG A 22 59.01 -33.16 16.17
C ARG A 22 57.77 -34.10 16.13
N ARG A 23 56.54 -33.53 16.07
CA ARG A 23 55.66 -33.53 14.86
C ARG A 23 54.28 -32.87 15.10
N ARG A 24 53.71 -32.32 14.01
CA ARG A 24 52.29 -31.94 13.77
C ARG A 24 51.62 -30.97 14.78
N PHE A 25 51.60 -29.68 14.44
CA PHE A 25 50.39 -28.84 14.48
C PHE A 25 50.57 -27.63 13.54
N LEU A 26 49.91 -27.68 12.37
CA LEU A 26 49.74 -26.58 11.40
C LEU A 26 48.63 -27.00 10.41
N LEU A 27 48.00 -26.04 9.71
CA LEU A 27 46.94 -26.23 8.68
C LEU A 27 45.47 -26.44 9.14
N ILE A 28 44.96 -25.68 10.11
CA ILE A 28 43.50 -25.38 10.22
C ILE A 28 43.26 -23.90 10.60
N GLY A 29 43.75 -22.96 9.79
CA GLY A 29 43.65 -21.52 10.10
C GLY A 29 43.44 -20.57 8.92
N VAL A 30 43.27 -21.11 7.70
CA VAL A 30 43.20 -20.33 6.44
C VAL A 30 41.85 -20.41 5.69
N PRO A 31 41.03 -21.49 5.75
CA PRO A 31 39.87 -21.58 4.84
C PRO A 31 38.70 -20.66 5.23
N VAL A 32 38.51 -20.34 6.51
CA VAL A 32 37.32 -19.60 6.99
C VAL A 32 37.26 -18.18 6.43
N GLY A 33 38.39 -17.45 6.40
CA GLY A 33 38.43 -16.08 5.87
C GLY A 33 38.12 -15.98 4.38
N LEU A 34 38.52 -16.98 3.59
CA LEU A 34 38.22 -17.06 2.15
C LEU A 34 36.74 -17.33 1.89
N VAL A 35 36.08 -18.16 2.72
CA VAL A 35 34.64 -18.41 2.61
C VAL A 35 33.84 -17.14 2.93
N VAL A 36 34.20 -16.40 3.98
CA VAL A 36 33.53 -15.14 4.32
C VAL A 36 33.71 -14.07 3.23
N MET A 37 34.91 -13.92 2.66
CA MET A 37 35.12 -13.04 1.50
C MET A 37 34.30 -13.47 0.28
N ALA A 38 34.23 -14.77 -0.03
CA ALA A 38 33.46 -15.27 -1.16
C ALA A 38 31.95 -14.99 -1.01
N ILE A 39 31.40 -15.13 0.21
CA ILE A 39 30.00 -14.80 0.51
C ILE A 39 29.73 -13.30 0.33
N LEU A 40 30.63 -12.43 0.83
CA LEU A 40 30.48 -10.98 0.69
C LEU A 40 30.64 -10.48 -0.76
N LEU A 41 31.46 -11.14 -1.57
CA LEU A 41 31.70 -10.76 -2.98
C LEU A 41 30.70 -11.36 -3.98
N LEU A 42 30.09 -12.51 -3.67
CA LEU A 42 29.18 -13.24 -4.58
C LEU A 42 27.72 -13.29 -4.10
N GLY A 43 27.41 -12.84 -2.89
CA GLY A 43 26.06 -12.83 -2.30
C GLY A 43 24.96 -12.28 -3.23
N PRO A 44 25.12 -11.09 -3.85
CA PRO A 44 24.15 -10.53 -4.78
C PRO A 44 23.88 -11.42 -6.02
N LEU A 45 24.86 -12.23 -6.42
CA LEU A 45 24.75 -13.13 -7.57
C LEU A 45 24.12 -14.48 -7.18
N MET A 46 24.37 -14.96 -5.96
CA MET A 46 23.88 -16.26 -5.47
C MET A 46 22.42 -16.24 -4.96
N LEU A 47 21.91 -15.06 -4.57
CA LEU A 47 20.49 -14.88 -4.24
C LEU A 47 19.58 -15.12 -5.46
N ARG A 48 19.99 -14.66 -6.65
CA ARG A 48 19.22 -14.81 -7.91
C ARG A 48 19.15 -16.25 -8.46
N SER A 49 19.80 -17.23 -7.85
CA SER A 49 19.90 -18.60 -8.39
C SER A 49 19.44 -19.70 -7.42
N GLY A 50 18.75 -19.35 -6.32
CA GLY A 50 18.27 -20.32 -5.31
C GLY A 50 19.36 -21.09 -4.57
N LEU A 51 20.64 -20.77 -4.81
CA LEU A 51 21.78 -21.52 -4.28
C LEU A 51 22.01 -21.21 -2.79
N GLY A 52 21.66 -19.99 -2.35
CA GLY A 52 21.75 -19.56 -0.95
C GLY A 52 20.96 -20.45 0.01
N LEU A 53 19.67 -20.72 -0.27
CA LEU A 53 18.84 -21.59 0.57
C LEU A 53 19.42 -23.00 0.71
N ARG A 54 19.96 -23.56 -0.39
CA ARG A 54 20.60 -24.88 -0.37
C ARG A 54 21.87 -24.91 0.49
N ILE A 55 22.61 -23.80 0.59
CA ILE A 55 23.76 -23.67 1.49
C ILE A 55 23.30 -23.55 2.94
N ILE A 56 22.29 -22.73 3.22
CA ILE A 56 21.73 -22.54 4.57
C ILE A 56 21.18 -23.87 5.13
N ALA A 57 20.31 -24.55 4.37
CA ALA A 57 19.78 -25.86 4.74
C ALA A 57 20.90 -26.90 4.98
N LYS A 58 21.99 -26.82 4.21
CA LYS A 58 23.15 -27.72 4.40
C LYS A 58 23.93 -27.39 5.68
N VAL A 59 24.09 -26.12 6.03
CA VAL A 59 24.71 -25.68 7.30
C VAL A 59 23.87 -26.11 8.50
N GLU A 60 22.55 -25.96 8.46
CA GLU A 60 21.68 -26.41 9.55
C GLU A 60 21.63 -27.94 9.68
N SER A 61 21.61 -28.69 8.56
CA SER A 61 21.71 -30.15 8.64
C SER A 61 23.00 -30.62 9.34
N LEU A 62 24.13 -29.93 9.10
CA LEU A 62 25.40 -30.23 9.76
C LEU A 62 25.43 -29.82 11.25
N ARG A 63 24.69 -28.77 11.63
CA ARG A 63 24.51 -28.38 13.04
C ARG A 63 23.66 -29.42 13.79
N LEU A 64 22.62 -29.95 13.16
CA LEU A 64 21.75 -30.98 13.71
C LEU A 64 22.45 -32.34 13.86
N ASP A 65 23.20 -32.79 12.85
CA ASP A 65 24.05 -33.99 12.94
C ASP A 65 25.06 -33.88 14.09
N TYR A 66 25.67 -32.69 14.26
CA TYR A 66 26.61 -32.44 15.35
C TYR A 66 25.92 -32.50 16.73
N ALA A 67 24.80 -31.77 16.92
CA ALA A 67 24.07 -31.74 18.19
C ALA A 67 23.45 -33.10 18.57
N TYR A 68 23.06 -33.92 17.59
CA TYR A 68 22.63 -35.29 17.84
C TYR A 68 23.80 -36.19 18.25
N THR A 69 24.96 -36.05 17.61
CA THR A 69 26.14 -36.89 17.91
C THR A 69 26.91 -36.48 19.18
N THR A 70 26.75 -35.25 19.67
CA THR A 70 27.19 -34.84 21.02
C THR A 70 26.22 -35.22 22.13
N GLY A 71 24.96 -35.55 21.78
CA GLY A 71 23.90 -35.92 22.73
C GLY A 71 23.06 -34.75 23.25
N ASP A 72 23.24 -33.55 22.69
CA ASP A 72 22.47 -32.34 23.05
C ASP A 72 21.05 -32.36 22.48
N LEU A 73 20.78 -33.17 21.44
CA LEU A 73 19.43 -33.47 20.92
C LEU A 73 19.08 -34.96 21.03
N SER A 74 17.80 -35.24 21.32
CA SER A 74 17.26 -36.60 21.21
C SER A 74 16.95 -36.97 19.75
N SER A 75 17.00 -38.28 19.43
CA SER A 75 16.75 -38.79 18.08
C SER A 75 15.40 -38.35 17.50
N THR A 76 14.35 -38.31 18.31
CA THR A 76 13.02 -37.84 17.89
C THR A 76 13.04 -36.36 17.48
N LYS A 77 13.69 -35.49 18.27
CA LYS A 77 13.79 -34.06 17.95
C LYS A 77 14.68 -33.82 16.73
N ALA A 78 15.79 -34.55 16.61
CA ALA A 78 16.66 -34.49 15.44
C ALA A 78 15.92 -34.93 14.17
N ALA A 79 15.12 -36.00 14.24
CA ALA A 79 14.30 -36.45 13.11
C ALA A 79 13.24 -35.42 12.70
N THR A 80 12.47 -34.86 13.64
CA THR A 80 11.46 -33.82 13.33
C THR A 80 12.08 -32.59 12.66
N ALA A 81 13.21 -32.10 13.18
CA ALA A 81 13.90 -30.95 12.60
C ALA A 81 14.55 -31.26 11.23
N ALA A 82 15.06 -32.48 11.04
CA ALA A 82 15.56 -32.93 9.74
C ALA A 82 14.45 -33.02 8.69
N THR A 83 13.24 -33.46 9.05
CA THR A 83 12.05 -33.44 8.17
C THR A 83 11.69 -32.01 7.78
N ALA A 84 11.61 -31.07 8.75
CA ALA A 84 11.32 -29.66 8.45
C ALA A 84 12.37 -29.02 7.50
N ILE A 85 13.67 -29.36 7.66
CA ILE A 85 14.73 -28.90 6.74
C ILE A 85 14.62 -29.57 5.36
N ALA A 86 14.10 -30.81 5.27
CA ALA A 86 13.83 -31.46 4.00
C ALA A 86 12.61 -30.82 3.28
N GLU A 87 11.60 -30.38 4.02
CA GLU A 87 10.45 -29.62 3.51
C GLU A 87 10.82 -28.18 3.09
N MET A 88 11.90 -27.61 3.65
CA MET A 88 12.53 -26.37 3.17
C MET A 88 13.35 -26.52 1.88
N VAL A 89 13.55 -27.74 1.36
CA VAL A 89 14.06 -27.92 -0.01
C VAL A 89 12.89 -27.69 -0.96
N PRO A 90 12.98 -26.72 -1.90
CA PRO A 90 11.80 -26.30 -2.66
C PRO A 90 11.19 -27.45 -3.46
N LEU A 91 9.86 -27.47 -3.49
CA LEU A 91 9.07 -28.32 -4.39
C LEU A 91 9.62 -28.24 -5.83
N SER A 92 9.40 -29.32 -6.57
CA SER A 92 9.78 -29.41 -7.98
C SER A 92 9.42 -28.14 -8.75
N THR A 93 10.37 -27.63 -9.52
CA THR A 93 10.19 -26.47 -10.40
C THR A 93 9.12 -26.74 -11.46
N GLN A 94 7.85 -26.50 -11.12
CA GLN A 94 6.91 -26.01 -12.10
C GLN A 94 7.51 -24.72 -12.65
N SER A 95 7.57 -24.59 -13.97
CA SER A 95 8.02 -23.35 -14.58
C SER A 95 6.94 -22.31 -14.31
N ALA A 96 7.28 -21.28 -13.54
CA ALA A 96 6.41 -20.11 -13.44
C ALA A 96 6.28 -19.53 -14.86
N SER A 97 5.12 -19.72 -15.49
CA SER A 97 4.66 -18.86 -16.57
C SER A 97 4.76 -17.42 -16.08
N GLY A 98 5.41 -16.57 -16.86
CA GLY A 98 6.09 -15.38 -16.34
C GLY A 98 5.17 -14.48 -15.51
N MET A 99 5.55 -14.21 -14.26
CA MET A 99 5.16 -12.95 -13.64
C MET A 99 5.89 -11.84 -14.41
N HIS A 100 5.17 -11.16 -15.30
CA HIS A 100 5.70 -10.00 -16.01
C HIS A 100 6.02 -8.92 -14.97
N SER A 101 7.30 -8.55 -14.89
CA SER A 101 7.70 -7.30 -14.24
C SER A 101 7.10 -6.14 -15.06
N ALA A 102 6.57 -5.12 -14.40
CA ALA A 102 5.91 -3.98 -15.07
C ALA A 102 6.80 -3.43 -16.21
N ALA A 103 6.41 -3.69 -17.46
CA ALA A 103 7.29 -3.62 -18.64
C ALA A 103 7.48 -2.18 -19.18
N GLY A 104 7.31 -1.18 -18.33
CA GLY A 104 7.24 0.24 -18.67
C GLY A 104 6.25 0.97 -17.74
N PRO A 105 6.28 2.31 -17.68
CA PRO A 105 5.24 3.10 -17.03
C PRO A 105 3.87 2.82 -17.62
N LEU A 106 2.86 2.81 -16.75
CA LEU A 106 1.46 2.71 -17.18
C LEU A 106 1.10 3.83 -18.17
N ARG A 107 0.26 3.52 -19.16
CA ARG A 107 -0.32 4.44 -20.15
C ARG A 107 -1.82 4.23 -20.23
N ILE A 108 -2.61 5.22 -20.64
CA ILE A 108 -4.07 5.03 -20.84
C ILE A 108 -4.28 3.96 -21.93
N HIS A 109 -5.10 2.93 -21.66
CA HIS A 109 -5.24 1.78 -22.57
C HIS A 109 -5.89 2.18 -23.90
N PRO A 110 -5.26 1.90 -25.06
CA PRO A 110 -5.59 2.57 -26.33
C PRO A 110 -6.97 2.23 -26.91
N THR A 111 -7.58 1.10 -26.51
CA THR A 111 -8.94 0.72 -26.91
C THR A 111 -9.98 0.82 -25.79
N ASN A 112 -9.54 1.00 -24.52
CA ASN A 112 -10.45 1.08 -23.37
C ASN A 112 -9.91 2.04 -22.31
N PRO A 113 -10.03 3.37 -22.51
CA PRO A 113 -9.40 4.40 -21.68
C PRO A 113 -9.94 4.53 -20.24
N ARG A 114 -10.77 3.60 -19.79
CA ARG A 114 -11.17 3.41 -18.38
C ARG A 114 -10.04 2.79 -17.53
N TYR A 115 -9.10 2.12 -18.19
CA TYR A 115 -8.03 1.36 -17.56
C TYR A 115 -6.66 1.78 -18.13
N PHE A 116 -5.60 1.38 -17.44
CA PHE A 116 -4.24 1.53 -17.95
C PHE A 116 -3.83 0.35 -18.83
N ALA A 117 -2.73 0.51 -19.55
CA ALA A 117 -1.92 -0.52 -20.17
C ALA A 117 -0.53 -0.52 -19.53
N ASP A 118 0.10 -1.68 -19.39
CA ASP A 118 1.55 -1.77 -19.15
C ASP A 118 2.37 -1.42 -20.41
N GLY A 119 3.70 -1.46 -20.30
CA GLY A 119 4.60 -1.18 -21.42
C GLY A 119 4.67 -2.28 -22.50
N ASP A 120 4.19 -3.49 -22.22
CA ASP A 120 3.99 -4.55 -23.23
C ASP A 120 2.66 -4.33 -24.00
N GLY A 121 1.74 -3.53 -23.44
CA GLY A 121 0.43 -3.17 -23.98
C GLY A 121 -0.75 -3.94 -23.38
N ASN A 122 -0.54 -4.73 -22.32
CA ASN A 122 -1.61 -5.48 -21.64
C ASN A 122 -2.43 -4.56 -20.75
N LEU A 123 -3.75 -4.77 -20.66
CA LEU A 123 -4.62 -3.98 -19.79
C LEU A 123 -4.31 -4.22 -18.30
N VAL A 124 -4.21 -3.12 -17.55
CA VAL A 124 -4.02 -3.10 -16.10
C VAL A 124 -5.22 -2.43 -15.43
N TYR A 125 -6.01 -3.23 -14.73
CA TYR A 125 -6.97 -2.81 -13.73
C TYR A 125 -6.25 -2.61 -12.39
N LEU A 126 -6.43 -1.46 -11.74
CA LEU A 126 -5.77 -1.15 -10.45
C LEU A 126 -6.75 -1.32 -9.29
N THR A 127 -6.31 -1.98 -8.22
CA THR A 127 -7.11 -2.12 -6.99
C THR A 127 -6.25 -2.48 -5.77
N GLY A 128 -6.64 -2.00 -4.59
CA GLY A 128 -6.02 -2.39 -3.32
C GLY A 128 -6.32 -1.48 -2.14
N SER A 129 -5.80 -1.87 -0.97
CA SER A 129 -5.88 -1.11 0.28
C SER A 129 -4.69 -0.15 0.46
N HIS A 130 -4.93 1.08 0.91
CA HIS A 130 -3.88 2.02 1.34
C HIS A 130 -4.11 2.52 2.78
N THR A 131 -3.06 3.06 3.40
CA THR A 131 -3.11 3.53 4.80
C THR A 131 -2.04 4.59 5.06
N TRP A 132 -2.31 5.56 5.93
CA TRP A 132 -1.53 6.79 6.12
C TRP A 132 -0.06 6.57 6.49
N SER A 133 0.24 5.48 7.19
CA SER A 133 1.57 5.17 7.73
C SER A 133 2.48 4.45 6.72
N ASN A 134 1.98 4.21 5.50
CA ASN A 134 2.68 3.40 4.50
C ASN A 134 3.88 4.09 3.82
N PHE A 135 4.16 5.36 4.12
CA PHE A 135 5.40 6.07 3.74
C PHE A 135 6.11 6.76 4.91
N GLN A 136 5.42 7.64 5.61
CA GLN A 136 5.88 8.26 6.85
C GLN A 136 5.25 7.51 8.03
N ASP A 137 6.09 6.94 8.89
CA ASP A 137 5.69 6.36 10.16
C ASP A 137 5.13 7.50 11.05
N ASN A 138 4.08 7.27 11.85
CA ASN A 138 3.37 8.33 12.60
C ASN A 138 2.91 7.90 14.01
N GLY A 139 2.67 8.87 14.89
CA GLY A 139 2.10 8.65 16.23
C GLY A 139 2.79 9.38 17.40
N GLY A 140 2.39 9.00 18.61
CA GLY A 140 2.70 9.64 19.90
C GLY A 140 4.12 9.52 20.47
N SER A 141 5.16 9.61 19.63
CA SER A 141 6.55 9.68 20.10
C SER A 141 7.51 10.23 19.05
N ASP A 142 8.68 10.71 19.47
CA ASP A 142 9.77 11.13 18.59
C ASP A 142 11.01 10.21 18.70
N PRO A 143 11.32 9.37 17.69
CA PRO A 143 10.52 9.08 16.51
C PRO A 143 9.26 8.26 16.82
N PRO A 144 8.25 8.26 15.93
CA PRO A 144 7.04 7.46 16.08
C PRO A 144 7.29 5.95 15.90
N PRO A 145 6.32 5.10 16.27
CA PRO A 145 6.38 3.65 16.01
C PRO A 145 6.56 3.36 14.51
N ALA A 146 7.56 2.55 14.16
CA ALA A 146 7.87 2.24 12.75
C ALA A 146 6.81 1.31 12.14
N PHE A 147 6.31 1.66 10.95
CA PHE A 147 5.32 0.86 10.22
C PHE A 147 5.97 -0.40 9.62
N ASP A 148 5.36 -1.59 9.81
CA ASP A 148 5.85 -2.82 9.18
C ASP A 148 5.42 -2.88 7.70
N TYR A 149 6.18 -2.15 6.89
CA TYR A 149 5.99 -2.09 5.46
C TYR A 149 6.16 -3.45 4.75
N VAL A 150 6.87 -4.40 5.36
CA VAL A 150 7.03 -5.75 4.78
C VAL A 150 5.79 -6.59 5.04
N ALA A 151 5.23 -6.54 6.25
CA ALA A 151 3.94 -7.13 6.56
C ALA A 151 2.82 -6.55 5.67
N TYR A 152 2.79 -5.23 5.49
CA TYR A 152 1.83 -4.55 4.63
C TYR A 152 1.91 -5.00 3.17
N LEU A 153 3.09 -5.00 2.56
CA LEU A 153 3.25 -5.48 1.17
C LEU A 153 2.90 -6.97 1.01
N ASN A 154 3.19 -7.80 2.02
CA ASN A 154 2.78 -9.20 2.02
C ASN A 154 1.26 -9.35 2.17
N PHE A 155 0.61 -8.51 2.98
CA PHE A 155 -0.85 -8.43 3.10
C PHE A 155 -1.53 -8.06 1.77
N LEU A 156 -1.03 -7.04 1.06
CA LEU A 156 -1.52 -6.68 -0.28
C LEU A 156 -1.39 -7.85 -1.25
N THR A 157 -0.22 -8.50 -1.27
CA THR A 157 0.06 -9.67 -2.11
C THR A 157 -0.92 -10.82 -1.82
N ASN A 158 -1.18 -11.11 -0.54
CA ASN A 158 -2.11 -12.16 -0.11
C ASN A 158 -3.58 -11.87 -0.46
N HIS A 159 -3.95 -10.60 -0.62
CA HIS A 159 -5.29 -10.19 -1.07
C HIS A 159 -5.39 -9.96 -2.59
N ASN A 160 -4.37 -10.35 -3.36
CA ASN A 160 -4.25 -10.09 -4.80
C ASN A 160 -4.36 -8.58 -5.17
N HIS A 161 -3.98 -7.66 -4.27
CA HIS A 161 -3.94 -6.23 -4.57
C HIS A 161 -2.73 -5.90 -5.45
N ASN A 162 -2.84 -4.89 -6.31
CA ASN A 162 -1.75 -4.41 -7.18
C ASN A 162 -1.54 -2.89 -7.13
N PHE A 163 -2.22 -2.16 -6.24
CA PHE A 163 -2.10 -0.72 -6.13
C PHE A 163 -2.26 -0.21 -4.69
N PHE A 164 -1.55 0.88 -4.34
CA PHE A 164 -1.84 1.71 -3.18
C PHE A 164 -1.38 3.17 -3.37
N ARG A 165 -1.99 4.10 -2.62
CA ARG A 165 -1.53 5.50 -2.44
C ARG A 165 -0.45 5.56 -1.36
N LEU A 166 0.69 6.16 -1.66
CA LEU A 166 1.86 6.31 -0.78
C LEU A 166 1.78 7.66 -0.07
N TRP A 167 1.40 7.64 1.21
CA TRP A 167 0.88 8.82 1.94
C TRP A 167 1.96 9.79 2.44
N THR A 168 1.89 11.05 1.99
CA THR A 168 2.76 12.13 2.46
C THR A 168 2.08 13.00 3.53
N TRP A 169 2.88 13.43 4.50
CA TRP A 169 2.54 14.41 5.52
C TRP A 169 3.57 15.55 5.46
N GLU A 170 3.10 16.77 5.22
CA GLU A 170 3.96 17.96 5.01
C GLU A 170 4.36 18.65 6.32
N GLU A 171 3.74 18.30 7.44
CA GLU A 171 4.05 18.79 8.78
C GLU A 171 5.03 17.88 9.55
N SER A 172 5.77 18.47 10.50
CA SER A 172 6.67 17.70 11.36
C SER A 172 5.99 17.03 12.56
N ARG A 173 4.87 17.60 12.98
CA ARG A 173 4.22 17.40 14.28
C ARG A 173 2.78 17.94 14.19
N TRP A 174 1.90 17.41 15.04
CA TRP A 174 0.47 17.75 15.13
C TRP A 174 -0.37 17.26 13.93
N THR A 175 -1.70 17.27 14.09
CA THR A 175 -2.72 16.75 13.16
C THR A 175 -4.07 17.34 13.59
N THR A 176 -5.04 17.50 12.69
CA THR A 176 -6.37 18.02 13.05
C THR A 176 -7.21 16.99 13.81
N GLU A 177 -6.89 15.70 13.67
CA GLU A 177 -7.73 14.56 14.03
C GLU A 177 -7.55 14.10 15.49
N THR A 178 -6.52 14.57 16.20
CA THR A 178 -6.34 14.33 17.64
C THR A 178 -5.85 15.58 18.37
N GLY A 179 -6.33 15.78 19.60
CA GLY A 179 -5.86 16.84 20.50
C GLY A 179 -4.57 16.47 21.25
N ASP A 180 -3.83 15.49 20.74
CA ASP A 180 -2.54 15.05 21.27
C ASP A 180 -1.43 15.98 20.74
N ASP A 181 -0.71 16.63 21.65
CA ASP A 181 0.42 17.48 21.29
C ASP A 181 1.67 16.66 20.93
N ASP A 182 1.82 15.40 21.35
CA ASP A 182 3.05 14.62 21.15
C ASP A 182 3.02 13.76 19.88
N TYR A 183 2.30 14.22 18.84
CA TYR A 183 2.12 13.52 17.57
C TYR A 183 3.18 13.88 16.54
N TRP A 184 3.91 12.90 15.98
CA TRP A 184 5.06 13.12 15.09
C TRP A 184 5.05 12.24 13.84
N PHE A 185 5.87 12.61 12.84
CA PHE A 185 6.05 11.89 11.57
C PHE A 185 7.53 11.55 11.27
N ASN A 186 7.79 10.40 10.64
CA ASN A 186 9.13 9.91 10.29
C ASN A 186 9.18 9.15 8.94
N PRO A 187 9.94 9.59 7.91
CA PRO A 187 10.77 10.80 7.91
C PRO A 187 9.96 12.07 8.14
N MET A 188 10.61 13.08 8.69
CA MET A 188 10.06 14.44 8.76
C MET A 188 9.97 15.04 7.35
N PRO A 189 9.26 16.18 7.18
CA PRO A 189 9.14 16.88 5.91
C PRO A 189 10.48 17.08 5.18
N PRO A 190 10.47 17.16 3.84
CA PRO A 190 11.65 16.92 2.99
C PRO A 190 12.77 17.97 3.10
N ASP A 191 12.61 19.03 3.87
CA ASP A 191 13.59 20.10 4.08
C ASP A 191 14.56 19.79 5.24
N LYS A 192 15.83 20.21 5.12
CA LYS A 192 16.84 20.01 6.15
C LYS A 192 16.69 20.97 7.32
N ARG A 193 16.75 20.43 8.54
CA ARG A 193 16.88 21.21 9.77
C ARG A 193 18.32 21.61 10.04
N THR A 194 18.76 22.73 9.46
CA THR A 194 20.11 23.28 9.69
C THR A 194 20.20 24.20 10.91
N GLY A 195 19.08 24.83 11.29
CA GLY A 195 19.13 26.07 12.07
C GLY A 195 19.84 27.21 11.30
N PRO A 196 20.16 28.34 11.95
CA PRO A 196 20.05 28.61 13.38
C PRO A 196 18.62 28.84 13.87
N GLY A 197 18.44 28.81 15.19
CA GLY A 197 17.14 28.99 15.84
C GLY A 197 16.32 27.71 15.92
N THR A 198 15.22 27.82 16.65
CA THR A 198 14.31 26.71 16.98
C THR A 198 12.98 26.92 16.26
N ALA A 199 12.42 25.85 15.71
CA ALA A 199 11.07 25.79 15.16
C ALA A 199 10.02 25.64 16.28
N LEU A 200 8.73 25.75 15.96
CA LEU A 200 7.63 25.64 16.91
C LEU A 200 7.57 24.26 17.59
N ASP A 201 8.01 23.21 16.89
CA ASP A 201 8.15 21.85 17.41
C ASP A 201 9.34 21.64 18.37
N GLY A 202 10.17 22.67 18.62
CA GLY A 202 11.33 22.58 19.52
C GLY A 202 12.61 22.02 18.88
N LYS A 203 12.59 21.58 17.62
CA LYS A 203 13.77 21.15 16.86
C LYS A 203 14.41 22.34 16.10
N PRO A 204 15.59 22.21 15.47
CA PRO A 204 16.16 23.30 14.70
C PRO A 204 15.27 23.71 13.52
N LYS A 205 15.29 25.00 13.15
CA LYS A 205 14.59 25.53 11.98
C LYS A 205 15.07 24.87 10.67
N PHE A 206 14.15 24.76 9.72
CA PHE A 206 14.39 24.28 8.35
C PHE A 206 15.15 25.30 7.50
N ASP A 207 15.98 24.81 6.57
CA ASP A 207 16.43 25.52 5.37
C ASP A 207 15.75 24.90 4.15
N LEU A 208 14.74 25.60 3.65
CA LEU A 208 13.90 25.17 2.53
C LEU A 208 14.68 25.09 1.20
N THR A 209 15.90 25.64 1.14
CA THR A 209 16.77 25.50 -0.05
C THR A 209 17.60 24.21 -0.05
N GLN A 210 17.48 23.37 0.98
CA GLN A 210 18.26 22.14 1.13
C GLN A 210 17.39 20.94 1.48
N LEU A 211 17.15 20.06 0.50
CA LEU A 211 16.37 18.84 0.70
C LEU A 211 17.17 17.74 1.44
N GLU A 212 16.48 16.97 2.28
CA GLU A 212 17.00 15.90 3.12
C GLU A 212 16.95 14.54 2.40
N GLN A 213 18.12 13.97 2.11
CA GLN A 213 18.25 12.81 1.23
C GLN A 213 17.59 11.54 1.81
N THR A 214 17.57 11.38 3.14
CA THR A 214 16.98 10.20 3.79
C THR A 214 15.46 10.05 3.58
N TYR A 215 14.74 11.16 3.35
CA TYR A 215 13.33 11.15 2.94
C TYR A 215 13.16 10.45 1.57
N PHE A 216 13.97 10.84 0.59
CA PHE A 216 13.97 10.30 -0.76
C PHE A 216 14.51 8.86 -0.81
N ASP A 217 15.50 8.53 0.03
CA ASP A 217 15.99 7.15 0.18
C ASP A 217 14.89 6.23 0.74
N ARG A 218 14.10 6.68 1.72
CA ARG A 218 12.92 5.94 2.22
C ARG A 218 11.89 5.76 1.11
N MET A 219 11.53 6.83 0.41
CA MET A 219 10.53 6.82 -0.68
C MET A 219 10.91 5.80 -1.75
N ARG A 220 12.15 5.89 -2.28
CA ARG A 220 12.66 4.95 -3.29
C ARG A 220 12.68 3.51 -2.77
N THR A 221 13.12 3.29 -1.52
CA THR A 221 13.18 1.94 -0.93
C THR A 221 11.79 1.30 -0.83
N ARG A 222 10.76 2.06 -0.42
CA ARG A 222 9.39 1.56 -0.36
C ARG A 222 8.85 1.22 -1.76
N ILE A 223 8.98 2.13 -2.74
CA ILE A 223 8.48 1.93 -4.12
C ILE A 223 9.18 0.74 -4.82
N VAL A 224 10.50 0.56 -4.64
CA VAL A 224 11.23 -0.59 -5.20
C VAL A 224 10.72 -1.90 -4.62
N ALA A 225 10.49 -1.99 -3.31
CA ALA A 225 9.98 -3.21 -2.67
C ALA A 225 8.54 -3.56 -3.10
N ALA A 226 7.72 -2.55 -3.46
CA ALA A 226 6.42 -2.74 -4.10
C ALA A 226 6.57 -3.25 -5.55
N GLY A 227 7.51 -2.67 -6.31
CA GLY A 227 7.81 -3.07 -7.70
C GLY A 227 8.32 -4.51 -7.81
N GLU A 228 9.11 -4.98 -6.85
CA GLU A 228 9.53 -6.38 -6.71
C GLU A 228 8.36 -7.37 -6.50
N ARG A 229 7.16 -6.87 -6.21
CA ARG A 229 5.90 -7.64 -6.05
C ARG A 229 4.87 -7.34 -7.15
N ASN A 230 5.24 -6.56 -8.17
CA ASN A 230 4.35 -6.05 -9.22
C ASN A 230 3.19 -5.19 -8.68
N ILE A 231 3.46 -4.41 -7.62
CA ILE A 231 2.51 -3.47 -7.02
C ILE A 231 2.84 -2.03 -7.48
N TYR A 232 1.86 -1.38 -8.10
CA TYR A 232 1.89 0.02 -8.51
C TYR A 232 1.66 0.96 -7.34
N VAL A 233 2.24 2.16 -7.41
CA VAL A 233 2.28 3.11 -6.31
C VAL A 233 1.97 4.50 -6.83
N ALA A 234 0.87 5.10 -6.36
CA ALA A 234 0.65 6.54 -6.53
C ALA A 234 1.39 7.29 -5.42
N ILE A 235 2.34 8.15 -5.78
CA ILE A 235 3.02 9.04 -4.84
C ILE A 235 2.10 10.24 -4.59
N VAL A 236 1.53 10.34 -3.39
CA VAL A 236 0.84 11.54 -2.92
C VAL A 236 1.91 12.61 -2.69
N LEU A 237 1.94 13.67 -3.52
CA LEU A 237 3.00 14.68 -3.44
C LEU A 237 2.76 15.68 -2.30
N PHE A 238 1.51 16.08 -2.09
CA PHE A 238 1.05 17.07 -1.11
C PHE A 238 -0.22 16.58 -0.39
N ASN A 239 -0.58 17.19 0.75
CA ASN A 239 -1.73 16.78 1.54
C ASN A 239 -2.42 17.99 2.21
N GLY A 240 -3.64 18.29 1.76
CA GLY A 240 -4.46 19.38 2.28
C GLY A 240 -4.88 19.25 3.74
N TRP A 241 -4.67 18.10 4.38
CA TRP A 241 -4.83 17.92 5.82
C TRP A 241 -3.60 18.42 6.61
N SER A 242 -2.41 18.45 6.00
CA SER A 242 -1.16 18.94 6.63
C SER A 242 -1.07 20.46 6.76
N VAL A 243 -1.93 21.21 6.05
CA VAL A 243 -1.86 22.68 5.95
C VAL A 243 -3.02 23.40 6.63
N ALA A 244 -4.17 22.75 6.78
CA ALA A 244 -5.39 23.35 7.31
C ALA A 244 -5.43 23.31 8.85
N ALA A 245 -5.70 24.44 9.49
CA ALA A 245 -5.83 24.56 10.94
C ALA A 245 -7.10 23.88 11.50
N ALA A 246 -8.14 23.75 10.68
CA ALA A 246 -9.35 22.99 10.94
C ALA A 246 -9.87 22.42 9.62
N LYS A 247 -10.34 21.17 9.62
CA LYS A 247 -10.68 20.42 8.40
C LYS A 247 -12.03 19.73 8.56
N GLY A 248 -13.08 20.39 8.08
CA GLY A 248 -14.49 19.94 8.19
C GLY A 248 -14.94 19.69 9.63
N GLY A 249 -14.99 18.42 10.05
CA GLY A 249 -15.35 18.01 11.41
C GLY A 249 -14.18 17.98 12.41
N PHE A 250 -12.95 18.19 11.94
CA PHE A 250 -11.71 18.07 12.70
C PHE A 250 -11.00 19.41 12.86
N GLY A 251 -10.00 19.47 13.75
CA GLY A 251 -9.39 20.70 14.27
C GLY A 251 -9.12 20.64 15.77
N SER A 252 -8.81 19.44 16.29
CA SER A 252 -8.46 19.21 17.69
C SER A 252 -7.05 19.71 18.03
N ASN A 253 -6.18 19.79 17.02
CA ASN A 253 -4.91 20.51 17.04
C ASN A 253 -4.68 21.10 15.63
N ASN A 254 -3.58 21.82 15.43
CA ASN A 254 -3.28 22.53 14.17
C ASN A 254 -1.92 22.08 13.58
N PRO A 255 -1.90 21.36 12.43
CA PRO A 255 -0.68 20.88 11.78
C PRO A 255 0.16 21.97 11.11
N TRP A 256 -0.42 23.14 10.79
CA TRP A 256 0.33 24.29 10.27
C TRP A 256 1.47 24.73 11.22
N GLN A 257 1.33 24.50 12.52
CA GLN A 257 2.39 24.72 13.50
C GLN A 257 3.64 23.84 13.26
N GLY A 258 3.49 22.65 12.67
CA GLY A 258 4.58 21.75 12.30
C GLY A 258 5.11 21.96 10.88
N HIS A 259 4.44 22.78 10.06
CA HIS A 259 4.72 22.88 8.63
C HIS A 259 5.98 23.72 8.32
N PRO A 260 6.89 23.30 7.39
CA PRO A 260 8.12 24.03 7.10
C PRO A 260 7.92 25.47 6.60
N PHE A 261 6.85 25.74 5.85
CA PHE A 261 6.57 27.06 5.26
C PHE A 261 5.94 28.06 6.24
N ASN A 262 5.57 27.65 7.46
CA ASN A 262 5.23 28.59 8.54
C ASN A 262 6.47 29.43 8.90
N ALA A 263 6.36 30.76 9.01
CA ALA A 263 7.50 31.63 9.35
C ALA A 263 8.18 31.30 10.71
N GLY A 264 7.45 30.66 11.63
CA GLY A 264 7.99 30.08 12.86
C GLY A 264 9.05 29.00 12.62
N ASN A 265 9.03 28.32 11.47
CA ASN A 265 9.73 27.05 11.26
C ASN A 265 10.95 27.10 10.32
N ASN A 266 11.04 28.03 9.37
CA ASN A 266 12.19 28.13 8.44
C ASN A 266 13.17 29.28 8.77
N ILE A 267 14.39 29.22 8.21
CA ILE A 267 15.40 30.30 8.28
C ILE A 267 15.35 31.26 7.08
N ASN A 268 14.60 30.89 6.04
CA ASN A 268 14.63 31.52 4.73
C ASN A 268 13.81 32.82 4.66
N GLY A 269 12.95 33.06 5.65
CA GLY A 269 12.02 34.19 5.68
C GLY A 269 10.80 33.97 4.78
N ILE A 270 10.46 32.71 4.51
CA ILE A 270 9.20 32.33 3.86
C ILE A 270 8.10 32.36 4.92
N ASP A 271 6.97 32.93 4.55
CA ASP A 271 5.69 32.70 5.20
C ASP A 271 4.71 32.17 4.16
N GLY A 272 3.99 31.11 4.49
CA GLY A 272 2.93 30.55 3.65
C GLY A 272 1.53 31.04 4.03
N ASP A 273 1.34 31.51 5.27
CA ASP A 273 0.12 32.14 5.74
C ASP A 273 0.06 33.56 5.16
N LEU A 274 -0.63 33.73 4.03
CA LEU A 274 -0.72 35.01 3.34
C LEU A 274 -1.83 35.92 3.91
N ASN A 275 -2.76 35.37 4.69
CA ASN A 275 -3.96 36.07 5.13
C ASN A 275 -3.92 36.47 6.63
N GLY A 276 -3.17 35.72 7.45
CA GLY A 276 -2.91 35.96 8.86
C GLY A 276 -3.83 35.20 9.83
N ASP A 277 -4.48 34.11 9.40
CA ASP A 277 -5.40 33.30 10.22
C ASP A 277 -4.73 32.14 10.99
N ASN A 278 -3.42 31.93 10.80
CA ASN A 278 -2.65 30.80 11.35
C ASN A 278 -3.11 29.43 10.79
N SER A 279 -3.58 29.43 9.55
CA SER A 279 -3.72 28.28 8.65
C SER A 279 -2.70 28.39 7.49
N GLY A 280 -2.75 27.46 6.53
CA GLY A 280 -1.68 27.29 5.53
C GLY A 280 -2.13 27.02 4.10
N GLU A 281 -3.43 27.05 3.81
CA GLU A 281 -4.03 26.66 2.53
C GLU A 281 -3.43 27.40 1.34
N GLU A 282 -2.97 28.65 1.48
CA GLU A 282 -2.34 29.39 0.38
C GLU A 282 -1.04 28.75 -0.13
N VAL A 283 -0.39 27.83 0.60
CA VAL A 283 0.75 27.08 0.07
C VAL A 283 0.34 26.11 -1.04
N HIS A 284 -0.92 25.67 -1.08
CA HIS A 284 -1.48 24.89 -2.20
C HIS A 284 -2.15 25.80 -3.25
N THR A 285 -1.68 27.05 -3.36
CA THR A 285 -2.11 28.01 -4.39
C THR A 285 -0.90 28.61 -5.13
N LEU A 286 -1.18 29.37 -6.20
CA LEU A 286 -0.16 30.18 -6.89
C LEU A 286 0.06 31.57 -6.25
N GLY A 287 -0.47 31.82 -5.04
CA GLY A 287 -0.42 33.10 -4.35
C GLY A 287 0.98 33.54 -3.93
N ASN A 288 1.86 32.60 -3.59
CA ASN A 288 3.25 32.87 -3.21
C ASN A 288 4.24 32.18 -4.18
N PRO A 289 4.77 32.88 -5.21
CA PRO A 289 5.70 32.29 -6.18
C PRO A 289 7.00 31.74 -5.58
N ALA A 290 7.41 32.18 -4.37
CA ALA A 290 8.57 31.60 -3.69
C ALA A 290 8.26 30.22 -3.12
N VAL A 291 7.05 30.02 -2.57
CA VAL A 291 6.55 28.71 -2.13
C VAL A 291 6.39 27.77 -3.33
N THR A 292 5.78 28.22 -4.43
CA THR A 292 5.63 27.41 -5.65
C THR A 292 6.99 26.95 -6.19
N ALA A 293 8.01 27.83 -6.20
CA ALA A 293 9.36 27.47 -6.65
C ALA A 293 10.08 26.44 -5.74
N LEU A 294 9.76 26.40 -4.44
CA LEU A 294 10.26 25.40 -3.50
C LEU A 294 9.57 24.05 -3.70
N GLN A 295 8.24 24.07 -3.88
CA GLN A 295 7.45 22.89 -4.23
C GLN A 295 7.89 22.28 -5.58
N GLU A 296 8.17 23.11 -6.60
CA GLU A 296 8.77 22.66 -7.86
C GLU A 296 10.13 21.98 -7.66
N ALA A 297 10.97 22.47 -6.74
CA ALA A 297 12.25 21.85 -6.42
C ALA A 297 12.08 20.50 -5.72
N TYR A 298 11.13 20.39 -4.79
CA TYR A 298 10.73 19.14 -4.15
C TYR A 298 10.19 18.12 -5.16
N VAL A 299 9.20 18.48 -5.98
CA VAL A 299 8.59 17.60 -6.99
C VAL A 299 9.64 17.16 -8.02
N ARG A 300 10.54 18.04 -8.45
CA ARG A 300 11.67 17.69 -9.32
C ARG A 300 12.60 16.67 -8.66
N LYS A 301 12.86 16.79 -7.36
CA LYS A 301 13.68 15.84 -6.59
C LYS A 301 12.95 14.50 -6.38
N VAL A 302 11.62 14.48 -6.24
CA VAL A 302 10.82 13.23 -6.27
C VAL A 302 10.99 12.55 -7.64
N ILE A 303 10.77 13.26 -8.75
CA ILE A 303 10.96 12.72 -10.12
C ILE A 303 12.38 12.18 -10.31
N ASP A 304 13.41 12.95 -9.95
CA ASP A 304 14.83 12.52 -10.02
C ASP A 304 15.15 11.30 -9.14
N THR A 305 14.30 10.98 -8.15
CA THR A 305 14.45 9.85 -7.23
C THR A 305 13.76 8.58 -7.74
N VAL A 306 12.76 8.69 -8.64
CA VAL A 306 11.90 7.55 -9.02
C VAL A 306 11.73 7.31 -10.53
N ASN A 307 12.19 8.22 -11.41
CA ASN A 307 11.89 8.13 -12.85
C ASN A 307 12.46 6.89 -13.58
N ASP A 308 13.40 6.15 -12.98
CA ASP A 308 13.90 4.88 -13.53
C ASP A 308 13.08 3.65 -13.11
N LEU A 309 12.06 3.80 -12.26
CA LEU A 309 11.12 2.74 -11.85
C LEU A 309 9.93 2.67 -12.82
N ASP A 310 9.16 1.58 -12.84
CA ASP A 310 8.03 1.39 -13.78
C ASP A 310 6.67 1.43 -13.08
N ASN A 311 6.66 1.11 -11.79
CA ASN A 311 5.47 0.94 -10.97
C ASN A 311 4.99 2.25 -10.30
N VAL A 312 5.25 3.40 -10.93
CA VAL A 312 4.99 4.74 -10.36
C VAL A 312 3.84 5.43 -11.08
N LEU A 313 2.97 6.06 -10.28
CA LEU A 313 2.05 7.12 -10.67
C LEU A 313 2.30 8.32 -9.75
N TYR A 314 1.91 9.53 -10.17
CA TYR A 314 1.86 10.70 -9.29
C TYR A 314 0.42 11.05 -8.95
N GLU A 315 0.18 11.50 -7.73
CA GLU A 315 -1.04 12.17 -7.28
C GLU A 315 -0.64 13.56 -6.79
N ILE A 316 -1.29 14.62 -7.27
CA ILE A 316 -0.86 15.99 -6.92
C ILE A 316 -1.05 16.26 -5.43
N SER A 317 -2.28 16.21 -4.93
CA SER A 317 -2.54 16.48 -3.51
C SER A 317 -3.75 15.72 -3.02
N ASN A 318 -3.61 15.08 -1.86
CA ASN A 318 -4.76 14.59 -1.12
C ASN A 318 -5.57 15.78 -0.57
N GLU A 319 -6.76 16.03 -1.10
CA GLU A 319 -7.75 16.92 -0.48
C GLU A 319 -7.24 18.33 -0.10
N SER A 320 -6.46 18.98 -0.97
CA SER A 320 -6.25 20.44 -0.88
C SER A 320 -7.60 21.18 -0.95
N ASP A 321 -7.66 22.41 -0.44
CA ASP A 321 -8.85 23.26 -0.53
C ASP A 321 -9.28 23.52 -1.99
N GLY A 322 -10.57 23.82 -2.21
CA GLY A 322 -11.14 24.12 -3.53
C GLY A 322 -10.42 25.25 -4.29
N SER A 323 -9.78 26.20 -3.61
CA SER A 323 -8.95 27.24 -4.23
C SER A 323 -7.66 26.73 -4.91
N SER A 324 -7.30 25.46 -4.71
CA SER A 324 -6.06 24.85 -5.24
C SER A 324 -6.08 24.49 -6.73
N GLU A 325 -7.22 24.57 -7.44
CA GLU A 325 -7.38 24.05 -8.81
C GLU A 325 -6.26 24.46 -9.78
N GLU A 326 -5.99 25.76 -9.91
CA GLU A 326 -4.94 26.31 -10.81
C GLU A 326 -3.52 25.90 -10.39
N TRP A 327 -3.27 25.74 -9.08
CA TRP A 327 -1.99 25.24 -8.58
C TRP A 327 -1.83 23.74 -8.86
N GLN A 328 -2.91 22.94 -8.76
CA GLN A 328 -2.87 21.53 -9.15
C GLN A 328 -2.63 21.37 -10.65
N TYR A 329 -3.30 22.17 -11.50
CA TYR A 329 -3.06 22.21 -12.95
C TYR A 329 -1.64 22.65 -13.30
N HIS A 330 -1.07 23.60 -12.56
CA HIS A 330 0.34 24.00 -12.68
C HIS A 330 1.27 22.83 -12.32
N MET A 331 1.05 22.13 -11.21
CA MET A 331 1.89 20.99 -10.80
C MET A 331 1.82 19.83 -11.79
N ILE A 332 0.65 19.50 -12.35
CA ILE A 332 0.53 18.51 -13.45
C ILE A 332 1.37 18.95 -14.65
N SER A 333 1.21 20.21 -15.07
CA SER A 333 1.93 20.78 -16.22
C SER A 333 3.44 20.80 -16.00
N PHE A 334 3.87 21.11 -14.78
CA PHE A 334 5.25 21.05 -14.33
C PHE A 334 5.81 19.63 -14.44
N ILE A 335 5.17 18.62 -13.82
CA ILE A 335 5.62 17.22 -13.86
C ILE A 335 5.73 16.74 -15.31
N ARG A 336 4.73 16.99 -16.16
CA ARG A 336 4.79 16.68 -17.60
C ARG A 336 6.00 17.35 -18.28
N SER A 337 6.28 18.62 -17.97
CA SER A 337 7.43 19.33 -18.53
C SER A 337 8.78 18.77 -18.07
N VAL A 338 8.88 18.29 -16.82
CA VAL A 338 10.10 17.69 -16.29
C VAL A 338 10.32 16.31 -16.91
N GLU A 339 9.34 15.42 -16.86
CA GLU A 339 9.48 14.05 -17.37
C GLU A 339 9.59 13.97 -18.90
N ALA A 340 9.13 14.98 -19.65
CA ALA A 340 9.44 15.14 -21.07
C ALA A 340 10.94 15.30 -21.37
N THR A 341 11.78 15.59 -20.36
CA THR A 341 13.25 15.62 -20.46
C THR A 341 13.93 14.35 -19.92
N LYS A 342 13.15 13.33 -19.56
CA LYS A 342 13.59 12.11 -18.87
C LYS A 342 13.32 10.84 -19.68
N ALA A 343 13.77 9.70 -19.16
CA ALA A 343 13.65 8.40 -19.82
C ALA A 343 12.22 7.86 -19.82
N LYS A 344 11.47 8.12 -18.74
CA LYS A 344 10.09 7.68 -18.54
C LYS A 344 9.17 8.87 -18.29
N GLN A 345 7.87 8.67 -18.51
CA GLN A 345 6.81 9.60 -18.13
C GLN A 345 5.68 8.78 -17.53
N HIS A 346 5.28 9.08 -16.30
CA HIS A 346 4.32 8.32 -15.51
C HIS A 346 2.91 8.94 -15.60
N PRO A 347 1.83 8.21 -15.29
CA PRO A 347 0.51 8.80 -15.14
C PRO A 347 0.48 9.81 -14.00
N ILE A 348 -0.08 10.99 -14.26
CA ILE A 348 -0.28 12.03 -13.25
C ILE A 348 -1.77 12.12 -12.94
N GLY A 349 -2.14 12.13 -11.67
CA GLY A 349 -3.51 12.12 -11.20
C GLY A 349 -3.87 13.33 -10.35
N MET A 350 -5.16 13.66 -10.39
CA MET A 350 -5.77 14.69 -9.54
C MET A 350 -6.95 14.06 -8.80
N THR A 351 -6.91 14.12 -7.47
CA THR A 351 -8.00 13.70 -6.59
C THR A 351 -8.83 14.92 -6.19
N VAL A 352 -10.06 14.71 -5.70
CA VAL A 352 -10.99 15.81 -5.44
C VAL A 352 -10.46 16.72 -4.33
N ALA A 353 -10.64 18.03 -4.52
CA ALA A 353 -10.36 19.01 -3.48
C ALA A 353 -11.40 18.91 -2.35
N TRP A 354 -11.00 19.19 -1.11
CA TRP A 354 -11.92 19.27 0.02
C TRP A 354 -11.44 20.30 1.07
N PRO A 355 -12.32 21.23 1.51
CA PRO A 355 -13.71 21.41 1.12
C PRO A 355 -13.90 21.88 -0.34
N ASP A 356 -15.16 21.92 -0.79
CA ASP A 356 -15.64 22.62 -1.99
C ASP A 356 -15.02 22.24 -3.35
N GLY A 357 -14.44 21.04 -3.50
CA GLY A 357 -13.97 20.51 -4.78
C GLY A 357 -15.08 20.03 -5.73
N ASP A 358 -14.90 20.31 -7.03
CA ASP A 358 -15.83 19.93 -8.10
C ASP A 358 -15.23 18.84 -9.01
N ASN A 359 -15.99 17.76 -9.26
CA ASN A 359 -15.64 16.73 -10.23
C ASN A 359 -15.49 17.29 -11.67
N VAL A 360 -16.13 18.41 -12.00
CA VAL A 360 -15.96 19.09 -13.30
C VAL A 360 -14.52 19.58 -13.48
N ALA A 361 -13.87 20.07 -12.43
CA ALA A 361 -12.44 20.42 -12.47
C ALA A 361 -11.59 19.18 -12.76
N LEU A 362 -11.83 18.07 -12.05
CA LEU A 362 -11.12 16.80 -12.29
C LEU A 362 -11.24 16.31 -13.74
N TYR A 363 -12.45 16.34 -14.32
CA TYR A 363 -12.65 15.93 -15.71
C TYR A 363 -12.04 16.89 -16.73
N ASN A 364 -12.00 18.19 -16.44
CA ASN A 364 -11.36 19.22 -17.29
C ASN A 364 -9.84 19.25 -17.14
N SER A 365 -9.30 18.76 -16.02
CA SER A 365 -7.89 18.83 -15.64
C SER A 365 -6.94 18.27 -16.71
N PRO A 366 -5.66 18.69 -16.72
CA PRO A 366 -4.64 18.07 -17.55
C PRO A 366 -4.16 16.69 -17.02
N ALA A 367 -4.82 16.06 -16.04
CA ALA A 367 -4.43 14.77 -15.48
C ALA A 367 -4.74 13.57 -16.41
N ASP A 368 -4.00 12.46 -16.25
CA ASP A 368 -4.23 11.18 -16.94
C ASP A 368 -5.30 10.33 -16.22
N TRP A 369 -5.35 10.40 -14.88
CA TRP A 369 -6.33 9.73 -14.03
C TRP A 369 -6.92 10.68 -12.98
N ILE A 370 -8.05 10.30 -12.38
CA ILE A 370 -8.72 11.08 -11.33
C ILE A 370 -9.26 10.17 -10.22
N SER A 371 -9.49 10.74 -9.02
CA SER A 371 -10.42 10.17 -8.03
C SER A 371 -11.49 11.20 -7.65
N PRO A 372 -12.74 11.03 -8.12
CA PRO A 372 -13.86 11.93 -7.85
C PRO A 372 -14.59 11.60 -6.54
N ASN A 373 -15.39 12.54 -6.05
CA ASN A 373 -16.46 12.23 -5.10
C ASN A 373 -17.68 11.61 -5.83
N GLY A 374 -18.60 10.99 -5.09
CA GLY A 374 -19.77 10.32 -5.68
C GLY A 374 -20.57 9.49 -4.68
N ASP A 375 -21.56 8.72 -5.16
CA ASP A 375 -22.31 7.77 -4.33
C ASP A 375 -21.63 6.40 -4.28
N ILE A 376 -21.40 5.91 -3.06
CA ILE A 376 -20.89 4.55 -2.81
C ILE A 376 -21.97 3.47 -3.02
N SER A 377 -23.25 3.87 -3.04
CA SER A 377 -24.41 2.98 -3.16
C SER A 377 -24.72 2.61 -4.61
N ASP A 378 -24.63 3.54 -5.55
CA ASP A 378 -24.57 3.28 -7.00
C ASP A 378 -23.51 4.17 -7.68
N PRO A 379 -22.25 3.70 -7.77
CA PRO A 379 -21.16 4.44 -8.41
C PRO A 379 -21.46 4.82 -9.86
N ASP A 380 -21.02 6.00 -10.27
CA ASP A 380 -21.15 6.49 -11.64
C ASP A 380 -20.47 5.57 -12.66
N VAL A 381 -21.03 5.52 -13.87
CA VAL A 381 -20.40 4.84 -15.01
C VAL A 381 -19.19 5.64 -15.44
N ALA A 382 -17.98 5.08 -15.29
CA ALA A 382 -16.79 5.63 -15.90
C ALA A 382 -17.02 5.74 -17.42
N ASP A 383 -16.95 6.93 -17.99
CA ASP A 383 -17.23 7.16 -19.41
C ASP A 383 -16.00 6.93 -20.32
N GLY A 384 -14.80 6.96 -19.74
CA GLY A 384 -13.52 6.79 -20.44
C GLY A 384 -12.84 8.10 -20.89
N ARG A 385 -13.31 9.27 -20.43
CA ARG A 385 -12.56 10.55 -20.56
C ARG A 385 -11.29 10.57 -19.70
N LYS A 386 -11.28 9.80 -18.62
CA LYS A 386 -10.17 9.59 -17.67
C LYS A 386 -10.14 8.12 -17.27
N VAL A 387 -8.99 7.64 -16.80
CA VAL A 387 -8.97 6.49 -15.89
C VAL A 387 -9.48 6.97 -14.53
N VAL A 388 -10.51 6.32 -13.99
CA VAL A 388 -11.06 6.65 -12.67
C VAL A 388 -10.52 5.62 -11.67
N LEU A 389 -9.67 6.06 -10.74
CA LEU A 389 -9.46 5.36 -9.49
C LEU A 389 -10.58 5.81 -8.55
N LEU A 390 -11.33 4.89 -7.97
CA LEU A 390 -12.46 5.24 -7.11
C LEU A 390 -12.10 4.93 -5.67
N ASP A 391 -11.58 5.94 -4.98
CA ASP A 391 -11.10 5.83 -3.61
C ASP A 391 -12.24 5.98 -2.60
N THR A 392 -12.29 5.14 -1.57
CA THR A 392 -13.26 5.34 -0.47
C THR A 392 -12.96 6.60 0.35
N ASP A 393 -11.71 7.06 0.38
CA ASP A 393 -11.28 8.30 1.04
C ASP A 393 -12.22 9.47 0.67
N HIS A 394 -12.23 9.82 -0.61
CA HIS A 394 -13.04 10.90 -1.20
C HIS A 394 -14.54 10.60 -1.38
N LEU A 395 -15.01 9.45 -0.87
CA LEU A 395 -16.43 9.08 -0.84
C LEU A 395 -17.01 9.14 0.59
N CYS A 396 -16.33 8.53 1.56
CA CYS A 396 -16.76 8.45 2.96
C CYS A 396 -15.66 7.93 3.93
N GLY A 397 -14.39 8.02 3.57
CA GLY A 397 -13.28 7.55 4.39
C GLY A 397 -13.15 6.02 4.49
N ILE A 398 -13.08 5.50 5.73
CA ILE A 398 -12.97 4.06 6.03
C ILE A 398 -14.36 3.40 5.91
N CYS A 399 -14.84 3.25 4.68
CA CYS A 399 -16.22 2.87 4.39
C CYS A 399 -16.35 1.84 3.25
N GLY A 400 -17.60 1.55 2.85
CA GLY A 400 -17.90 0.62 1.76
C GLY A 400 -18.06 -0.84 2.20
N ASP A 401 -18.37 -1.69 1.21
CA ASP A 401 -18.52 -3.14 1.36
C ASP A 401 -18.12 -3.86 0.06
N ARG A 402 -18.32 -5.19 0.00
CA ARG A 402 -18.06 -5.96 -1.22
C ARG A 402 -19.00 -5.61 -2.39
N ALA A 403 -20.21 -5.11 -2.11
CA ALA A 403 -21.19 -4.79 -3.14
C ALA A 403 -20.82 -3.50 -3.86
N TRP A 404 -20.31 -2.49 -3.13
CA TRP A 404 -19.66 -1.32 -3.75
C TRP A 404 -18.53 -1.75 -4.70
N VAL A 405 -17.60 -2.61 -4.25
CA VAL A 405 -16.47 -3.07 -5.08
C VAL A 405 -16.95 -3.67 -6.42
N TRP A 406 -17.94 -4.58 -6.38
CA TRP A 406 -18.49 -5.17 -7.59
C TRP A 406 -19.25 -4.16 -8.46
N LYS A 407 -20.02 -3.25 -7.88
CA LYS A 407 -20.69 -2.18 -8.64
C LYS A 407 -19.69 -1.26 -9.32
N ALA A 408 -18.67 -0.78 -8.61
CA ALA A 408 -17.61 0.07 -9.13
C ALA A 408 -16.89 -0.58 -10.31
N PHE A 409 -16.54 -1.87 -10.18
CA PHE A 409 -15.94 -2.65 -11.26
C PHE A 409 -16.88 -2.79 -12.48
N MET A 410 -18.16 -3.16 -12.27
CA MET A 410 -19.15 -3.24 -13.35
C MET A 410 -19.43 -1.90 -14.05
N ARG A 411 -19.24 -0.80 -13.33
CA ARG A 411 -19.36 0.59 -13.82
C ARG A 411 -18.11 1.07 -14.56
N GLY A 412 -17.03 0.29 -14.57
CA GLY A 412 -15.78 0.60 -15.29
C GLY A 412 -14.76 1.41 -14.49
N ASN A 413 -14.91 1.49 -13.16
CA ASN A 413 -13.98 2.18 -12.26
C ASN A 413 -12.92 1.22 -11.71
N ASN A 414 -11.86 1.79 -11.10
CA ASN A 414 -10.77 1.06 -10.44
C ASN A 414 -10.86 1.30 -8.92
N PRO A 415 -11.68 0.54 -8.16
CA PRO A 415 -11.90 0.78 -6.73
C PRO A 415 -10.65 0.54 -5.89
N ILE A 416 -10.37 1.48 -4.97
CA ILE A 416 -9.28 1.40 -3.97
C ILE A 416 -9.84 1.77 -2.59
N PHE A 417 -9.28 1.21 -1.53
CA PHE A 417 -9.86 1.29 -0.18
C PHE A 417 -8.91 1.96 0.80
N MET A 418 -9.38 3.02 1.47
CA MET A 418 -8.70 3.58 2.61
C MET A 418 -8.91 2.68 3.83
N ASP A 419 -7.85 1.98 4.20
CA ASP A 419 -7.87 0.85 5.12
C ASP A 419 -7.13 1.21 6.41
N GLY A 420 -7.78 0.98 7.55
CA GLY A 420 -7.12 1.12 8.85
C GLY A 420 -5.97 0.14 9.08
N TYR A 421 -5.85 -0.91 8.25
CA TYR A 421 -4.80 -1.94 8.17
C TYR A 421 -4.24 -2.50 9.49
N ASP A 422 -3.40 -1.76 10.21
CA ASP A 422 -2.75 -2.17 11.46
C ASP A 422 -3.15 -1.31 12.68
N GLY A 423 -3.98 -0.28 12.48
CA GLY A 423 -4.33 0.71 13.50
C GLY A 423 -3.21 1.72 13.80
N ALA A 424 -2.12 1.72 13.01
CA ALA A 424 -1.17 2.83 13.03
C ALA A 424 -1.86 4.12 12.59
N GLY A 425 -1.34 5.26 13.00
CA GLY A 425 -2.03 6.53 12.81
C GLY A 425 -3.32 6.63 13.62
N TYR A 426 -3.28 6.36 14.94
CA TYR A 426 -4.36 6.82 15.83
C TYR A 426 -4.51 8.34 15.68
N GLY A 427 -5.72 8.89 15.79
CA GLY A 427 -6.01 10.23 15.25
C GLY A 427 -6.36 10.13 13.77
N VAL A 428 -5.35 10.13 12.89
CA VAL A 428 -5.50 10.22 11.41
C VAL A 428 -6.34 9.09 10.76
N GLY A 429 -6.65 8.01 11.47
CA GLY A 429 -7.68 7.04 11.04
C GLY A 429 -7.72 5.72 11.80
N GLY A 430 -6.63 5.30 12.46
CA GLY A 430 -6.52 4.01 13.15
C GLY A 430 -7.32 3.88 14.47
N ALA A 431 -7.96 4.94 14.95
CA ALA A 431 -8.58 4.98 16.27
C ALA A 431 -9.88 4.13 16.34
N GLY A 432 -9.85 3.04 17.12
CA GLY A 432 -11.00 2.13 17.27
C GLY A 432 -11.19 1.14 16.11
N PHE A 433 -10.20 1.05 15.22
CA PHE A 433 -10.19 0.11 14.10
C PHE A 433 -10.18 -1.36 14.56
N ASP A 434 -10.97 -2.20 13.88
CA ASP A 434 -10.93 -3.66 13.98
C ASP A 434 -10.53 -4.26 12.64
N PHE A 435 -9.32 -4.81 12.56
CA PHE A 435 -8.83 -5.49 11.36
C PHE A 435 -9.73 -6.66 10.94
N ASN A 436 -10.36 -7.33 11.90
CA ASN A 436 -11.19 -8.52 11.68
C ASN A 436 -12.66 -8.18 11.40
N ASN A 437 -12.99 -6.89 11.25
CA ASN A 437 -14.33 -6.44 10.93
C ASN A 437 -14.86 -7.19 9.68
N PRO A 438 -15.98 -7.93 9.75
CA PRO A 438 -16.43 -8.79 8.66
C PRO A 438 -16.67 -8.04 7.35
N THR A 439 -17.07 -6.77 7.39
CA THR A 439 -17.26 -5.94 6.19
C THR A 439 -15.90 -5.63 5.55
N GLY A 440 -14.92 -5.18 6.32
CA GLY A 440 -13.56 -4.90 5.83
C GLY A 440 -12.86 -6.15 5.28
N VAL A 441 -12.95 -7.28 5.99
CA VAL A 441 -12.43 -8.59 5.53
C VAL A 441 -13.14 -9.07 4.26
N SER A 442 -14.44 -8.79 4.11
CA SER A 442 -15.17 -9.08 2.87
C SER A 442 -14.75 -8.15 1.73
N LEU A 443 -14.57 -6.85 1.99
CA LEU A 443 -14.20 -5.83 1.01
C LEU A 443 -12.82 -6.11 0.41
N ARG A 444 -11.79 -6.26 1.26
CA ARG A 444 -10.40 -6.53 0.84
C ARG A 444 -10.27 -7.72 -0.10
N ARG A 445 -10.97 -8.82 0.19
CA ARG A 445 -10.98 -10.03 -0.66
C ARG A 445 -11.66 -9.77 -2.01
N ASN A 446 -12.73 -8.98 -2.04
CA ASN A 446 -13.46 -8.68 -3.28
C ASN A 446 -12.72 -7.70 -4.21
N LEU A 447 -11.85 -6.83 -3.69
CA LEU A 447 -10.86 -6.11 -4.51
C LEU A 447 -9.98 -7.12 -5.28
N GLY A 448 -9.41 -8.09 -4.56
CA GLY A 448 -8.65 -9.19 -5.17
C GLY A 448 -9.44 -10.06 -6.17
N TYR A 449 -10.73 -10.29 -5.91
CA TYR A 449 -11.60 -11.07 -6.79
C TYR A 449 -11.99 -10.31 -8.07
N THR A 450 -12.26 -9.00 -7.99
CA THR A 450 -12.51 -8.19 -9.20
C THR A 450 -11.27 -8.12 -10.09
N ARG A 451 -10.06 -8.04 -9.51
CA ARG A 451 -8.81 -8.15 -10.29
C ARG A 451 -8.63 -9.54 -10.90
N MET A 452 -8.88 -10.61 -10.14
CA MET A 452 -8.87 -11.97 -10.70
C MET A 452 -9.81 -12.10 -11.91
N TYR A 453 -10.97 -11.43 -11.89
CA TYR A 453 -11.85 -11.37 -13.06
C TYR A 453 -11.30 -10.51 -14.20
N ALA A 454 -10.74 -9.32 -13.90
CA ALA A 454 -10.08 -8.47 -14.89
C ALA A 454 -8.93 -9.19 -15.63
N GLU A 455 -8.23 -10.10 -14.95
CA GLU A 455 -7.17 -10.95 -15.52
C GLU A 455 -7.70 -12.20 -16.26
N ARG A 456 -8.99 -12.56 -16.10
CA ARG A 456 -9.63 -13.73 -16.74
C ARG A 456 -10.47 -13.40 -17.99
N ILE A 457 -10.93 -12.16 -18.13
CA ILE A 457 -11.89 -11.71 -19.15
C ILE A 457 -11.23 -10.78 -20.19
N ASP A 458 -11.82 -10.62 -21.37
CA ASP A 458 -11.36 -9.65 -22.37
C ASP A 458 -11.79 -8.21 -22.00
N LEU A 459 -11.30 -7.71 -20.86
CA LEU A 459 -11.61 -6.38 -20.35
C LEU A 459 -11.16 -5.27 -21.30
N ALA A 460 -10.19 -5.56 -22.18
CA ALA A 460 -9.70 -4.67 -23.23
C ALA A 460 -10.74 -4.38 -24.33
N ALA A 461 -11.75 -5.26 -24.48
CA ALA A 461 -12.88 -5.12 -25.41
C ALA A 461 -14.25 -5.07 -24.72
N MET A 462 -14.33 -5.13 -23.39
CA MET A 462 -15.57 -4.94 -22.63
C MET A 462 -15.90 -3.47 -22.36
N SER A 463 -17.19 -3.20 -22.20
CA SER A 463 -17.73 -1.90 -21.79
C SER A 463 -18.85 -2.07 -20.74
N PRO A 464 -19.08 -1.07 -19.85
CA PRO A 464 -20.27 -1.05 -18.99
C PRO A 464 -21.55 -1.03 -19.84
N ARG A 465 -22.40 -2.06 -19.66
CA ARG A 465 -23.61 -2.34 -20.43
C ARG A 465 -24.76 -2.76 -19.51
N GLY A 466 -25.06 -1.91 -18.53
CA GLY A 466 -26.17 -2.09 -17.59
C GLY A 466 -27.55 -2.21 -18.25
N ASP A 467 -27.68 -1.81 -19.52
CA ASP A 467 -28.88 -2.02 -20.35
C ASP A 467 -29.12 -3.50 -20.72
N LEU A 468 -28.09 -4.35 -20.63
CA LEU A 468 -28.17 -5.77 -21.01
C LEU A 468 -28.46 -6.71 -19.83
N ALA A 469 -28.62 -6.21 -18.60
CA ALA A 469 -28.91 -7.03 -17.42
C ALA A 469 -29.96 -6.39 -16.51
N SER A 470 -30.89 -7.19 -15.98
CA SER A 470 -31.96 -6.70 -15.09
C SER A 470 -31.48 -6.07 -13.78
N THR A 471 -30.18 -6.20 -13.47
CA THR A 471 -29.54 -5.65 -12.28
C THR A 471 -28.94 -4.26 -12.50
N GLY A 472 -28.80 -3.81 -13.74
CA GLY A 472 -28.11 -2.56 -14.10
C GLY A 472 -26.58 -2.62 -14.04
N TYR A 473 -25.99 -3.77 -13.66
CA TYR A 473 -24.54 -3.94 -13.47
C TYR A 473 -23.99 -5.06 -14.34
N CYS A 474 -23.45 -4.71 -15.51
CA CYS A 474 -22.84 -5.64 -16.45
C CYS A 474 -21.66 -5.01 -17.19
N LEU A 475 -20.57 -5.75 -17.34
CA LEU A 475 -19.54 -5.54 -18.36
C LEU A 475 -19.80 -6.50 -19.52
N ALA A 476 -19.81 -6.01 -20.76
CA ALA A 476 -20.05 -6.86 -21.92
C ALA A 476 -19.16 -6.51 -23.13
N LYS A 477 -18.77 -7.56 -23.84
CA LYS A 477 -18.13 -7.59 -25.15
C LYS A 477 -19.06 -8.35 -26.11
N LEU A 478 -19.54 -7.69 -27.15
CA LEU A 478 -20.57 -8.23 -28.05
C LEU A 478 -20.05 -8.78 -29.39
N SER A 479 -18.73 -8.83 -29.58
CA SER A 479 -18.08 -9.19 -30.85
C SER A 479 -16.84 -10.04 -30.64
N ALA A 480 -16.53 -10.91 -31.62
CA ALA A 480 -15.35 -11.79 -31.62
C ALA A 480 -15.26 -12.71 -30.38
N SER A 481 -16.19 -13.68 -30.34
CA SER A 481 -16.60 -14.44 -29.15
C SER A 481 -17.17 -13.52 -28.07
N ALA A 482 -18.50 -13.52 -27.94
CA ALA A 482 -19.20 -12.65 -26.99
C ALA A 482 -19.00 -13.12 -25.54
N GLU A 483 -19.03 -12.16 -24.63
CA GLU A 483 -18.55 -12.31 -23.27
C GLU A 483 -19.23 -11.31 -22.35
N PHE A 484 -19.75 -11.75 -21.22
CA PHE A 484 -20.52 -10.94 -20.27
C PHE A 484 -20.13 -11.29 -18.84
N LEU A 485 -19.92 -10.27 -18.02
CA LEU A 485 -19.81 -10.38 -16.57
C LEU A 485 -20.93 -9.52 -15.96
N VAL A 486 -21.76 -10.11 -15.10
CA VAL A 486 -22.97 -9.48 -14.56
C VAL A 486 -22.97 -9.62 -13.04
N TYR A 487 -23.11 -8.50 -12.31
CA TYR A 487 -23.27 -8.54 -10.86
C TYR A 487 -24.76 -8.54 -10.48
N ALA A 488 -25.12 -9.37 -9.50
CA ALA A 488 -26.45 -9.47 -8.91
C ALA A 488 -26.39 -9.11 -7.41
N PRO A 489 -26.55 -7.81 -7.04
CA PRO A 489 -26.42 -7.33 -5.66
C PRO A 489 -27.42 -7.94 -4.66
N SER A 490 -28.47 -8.59 -5.15
CA SER A 490 -29.52 -9.23 -4.34
C SER A 490 -29.61 -10.74 -4.56
N GLY A 491 -28.66 -11.32 -5.31
CA GLY A 491 -28.72 -12.72 -5.74
C GLY A 491 -29.99 -13.03 -6.54
N GLY A 492 -30.58 -14.20 -6.25
CA GLY A 492 -31.91 -14.56 -6.75
C GLY A 492 -31.97 -14.72 -8.28
N GLN A 493 -33.11 -14.37 -8.88
CA GLN A 493 -33.32 -14.47 -10.33
C GLN A 493 -33.02 -13.14 -11.03
N ILE A 494 -32.25 -13.21 -12.12
CA ILE A 494 -31.89 -12.10 -13.00
C ILE A 494 -32.18 -12.47 -14.45
N THR A 495 -32.28 -11.48 -15.34
CA THR A 495 -32.27 -11.69 -16.79
C THR A 495 -31.10 -10.97 -17.46
N VAL A 496 -30.61 -11.56 -18.56
CA VAL A 496 -29.57 -10.98 -19.42
C VAL A 496 -30.06 -10.97 -20.86
N ASP A 497 -29.95 -9.84 -21.55
CA ASP A 497 -30.32 -9.72 -22.95
C ASP A 497 -29.21 -10.20 -23.88
N LEU A 498 -29.36 -11.43 -24.37
CA LEU A 498 -28.48 -12.03 -25.36
C LEU A 498 -29.09 -12.00 -26.77
N THR A 499 -30.14 -11.20 -27.03
CA THR A 499 -30.76 -11.12 -28.38
C THR A 499 -29.79 -10.67 -29.47
N GLY A 500 -28.84 -9.80 -29.14
CA GLY A 500 -27.82 -9.29 -30.06
C GLY A 500 -26.67 -10.27 -30.39
N VAL A 501 -26.58 -11.43 -29.74
CA VAL A 501 -25.43 -12.35 -29.82
C VAL A 501 -25.87 -13.81 -29.96
N THR A 502 -25.36 -14.54 -30.95
CA THR A 502 -25.77 -15.93 -31.24
C THR A 502 -24.64 -16.92 -30.98
N GLY A 503 -24.98 -18.12 -30.51
CA GLY A 503 -24.03 -19.21 -30.23
C GLY A 503 -24.26 -19.82 -28.85
N GLU A 504 -23.54 -20.90 -28.54
CA GLU A 504 -23.49 -21.45 -27.18
C GLU A 504 -22.65 -20.56 -26.27
N PHE A 505 -23.07 -20.42 -25.02
CA PHE A 505 -22.29 -19.81 -23.94
C PHE A 505 -22.12 -20.83 -22.81
N HIS A 506 -20.89 -20.94 -22.30
CA HIS A 506 -20.64 -21.48 -20.98
C HIS A 506 -21.16 -20.52 -19.92
N VAL A 507 -21.48 -21.05 -18.75
CA VAL A 507 -22.07 -20.32 -17.63
C VAL A 507 -21.27 -20.64 -16.37
N GLU A 508 -20.74 -19.62 -15.71
CA GLU A 508 -20.07 -19.72 -14.41
C GLU A 508 -20.77 -18.77 -13.42
N TRP A 509 -21.04 -19.27 -12.22
CA TRP A 509 -21.51 -18.47 -11.09
C TRP A 509 -20.42 -18.37 -10.04
N PHE A 510 -20.17 -17.16 -9.53
CA PHE A 510 -19.21 -16.90 -8.47
C PHE A 510 -19.88 -16.27 -7.25
N ASP A 511 -19.46 -16.67 -6.06
CA ASP A 511 -19.93 -16.16 -4.76
C ASP A 511 -18.91 -15.16 -4.17
N PRO A 512 -19.23 -13.85 -4.15
CA PRO A 512 -18.46 -12.80 -3.47
C PRO A 512 -18.19 -13.03 -1.98
N THR A 513 -18.99 -13.86 -1.30
CA THR A 513 -18.86 -14.15 0.14
C THR A 513 -17.74 -15.17 0.42
N THR A 514 -17.73 -16.29 -0.31
CA THR A 514 -16.74 -17.37 -0.13
C THR A 514 -15.54 -17.28 -1.07
N GLY A 515 -15.67 -16.68 -2.25
CA GLY A 515 -14.69 -16.73 -3.33
C GLY A 515 -14.75 -18.01 -4.18
N THR A 516 -15.85 -18.77 -4.11
CA THR A 516 -16.02 -20.03 -4.85
C THR A 516 -16.76 -19.82 -6.17
N SER A 517 -16.49 -20.69 -7.16
CA SER A 517 -17.17 -20.72 -8.46
C SER A 517 -17.90 -22.05 -8.66
N VAL A 518 -19.03 -22.05 -9.34
CA VAL A 518 -19.78 -23.26 -9.76
C VAL A 518 -20.27 -23.11 -11.19
N ASP A 519 -20.17 -24.19 -11.97
CA ASP A 519 -20.63 -24.21 -13.37
C ASP A 519 -22.16 -24.27 -13.46
N GLY A 520 -22.73 -23.46 -14.35
CA GLY A 520 -24.11 -23.58 -14.82
C GLY A 520 -24.22 -24.49 -16.04
N ALA A 521 -25.45 -24.81 -16.44
CA ALA A 521 -25.70 -25.47 -17.73
C ALA A 521 -25.48 -24.48 -18.89
N SER A 522 -24.83 -24.93 -19.98
CA SER A 522 -24.69 -24.14 -21.21
C SER A 522 -26.04 -23.59 -21.69
N ILE A 523 -26.03 -22.36 -22.20
CA ILE A 523 -27.20 -21.72 -22.82
C ILE A 523 -26.90 -21.34 -24.27
N VAL A 524 -27.93 -20.97 -25.03
CA VAL A 524 -27.79 -20.45 -26.40
C VAL A 524 -28.28 -19.00 -26.44
N GLY A 525 -27.50 -18.12 -27.05
CA GLY A 525 -27.87 -16.72 -27.29
C GLY A 525 -28.93 -16.53 -28.38
N GLY A 526 -29.27 -15.28 -28.69
CA GLY A 526 -30.34 -14.91 -29.63
C GLY A 526 -31.70 -14.70 -28.95
N ALA A 527 -31.76 -14.72 -27.63
CA ALA A 527 -32.93 -14.42 -26.80
C ALA A 527 -32.50 -13.82 -25.46
N THR A 528 -33.38 -13.08 -24.80
CA THR A 528 -33.21 -12.73 -23.39
C THR A 528 -33.31 -14.00 -22.54
N GLN A 529 -32.28 -14.31 -21.76
CA GLN A 529 -32.23 -15.49 -20.90
C GLN A 529 -32.48 -15.12 -19.44
N SER A 530 -32.99 -16.08 -18.66
CA SER A 530 -33.21 -15.95 -17.21
C SER A 530 -32.31 -16.91 -16.47
N PHE A 531 -31.63 -16.41 -15.44
CA PHE A 531 -30.66 -17.14 -14.63
C PHE A 531 -31.01 -16.97 -13.15
N THR A 532 -30.88 -18.03 -12.35
CA THR A 532 -31.05 -17.97 -10.89
C THR A 532 -29.73 -18.28 -10.21
N ALA A 533 -29.28 -17.38 -9.32
CA ALA A 533 -28.07 -17.56 -8.55
C ALA A 533 -28.16 -18.81 -7.65
N PRO A 534 -27.10 -19.63 -7.55
CA PRO A 534 -27.08 -20.84 -6.73
C PRO A 534 -26.72 -20.59 -5.26
N PHE A 535 -26.70 -19.33 -4.82
CA PHE A 535 -26.25 -18.87 -3.50
C PHE A 535 -27.33 -18.04 -2.81
N ASP A 536 -27.32 -18.01 -1.47
CA ASP A 536 -28.29 -17.27 -0.63
C ASP A 536 -27.98 -15.76 -0.50
N SER A 537 -27.04 -15.23 -1.28
CA SER A 537 -26.56 -13.84 -1.18
C SER A 537 -26.28 -13.25 -2.58
N ASP A 538 -25.57 -12.13 -2.63
CA ASP A 538 -25.11 -11.55 -3.89
C ASP A 538 -24.25 -12.54 -4.70
N ALA A 539 -24.25 -12.38 -6.02
CA ALA A 539 -23.62 -13.32 -6.94
C ALA A 539 -23.07 -12.61 -8.19
N VAL A 540 -22.06 -13.20 -8.82
CA VAL A 540 -21.54 -12.77 -10.12
C VAL A 540 -21.80 -13.88 -11.14
N LEU A 541 -22.42 -13.52 -12.26
CA LEU A 541 -22.67 -14.41 -13.40
C LEU A 541 -21.67 -14.07 -14.51
N TYR A 542 -20.94 -15.08 -14.98
CA TYR A 542 -20.00 -14.98 -16.10
C TYR A 542 -20.49 -15.86 -17.25
N LEU A 543 -20.63 -15.27 -18.44
CA LEU A 543 -21.09 -15.94 -19.67
C LEU A 543 -20.04 -15.75 -20.77
N PHE A 544 -19.56 -16.84 -21.36
CA PHE A 544 -18.52 -16.77 -22.40
C PHE A 544 -18.69 -17.81 -23.51
N GLN A 545 -18.50 -17.39 -24.77
CA GLN A 545 -18.58 -18.29 -25.94
C GLN A 545 -17.28 -19.05 -26.23
N SER A 546 -16.17 -18.65 -25.63
CA SER A 546 -14.86 -19.30 -25.77
C SER A 546 -14.01 -18.92 -24.57
N ALA A 547 -13.47 -19.90 -23.84
CA ALA A 547 -12.55 -19.59 -22.74
C ALA A 547 -11.26 -18.96 -23.31
N ILE A 548 -10.91 -17.77 -22.85
CA ILE A 548 -9.58 -17.20 -23.10
C ILE A 548 -8.56 -18.14 -22.45
N SER A 549 -7.54 -18.55 -23.21
CA SER A 549 -6.45 -19.39 -22.69
C SER A 549 -5.45 -18.55 -21.87
N VAL A 550 -5.94 -17.93 -20.80
CA VAL A 550 -5.10 -17.20 -19.83
C VAL A 550 -4.15 -18.20 -19.19
N THR A 551 -2.85 -17.90 -19.19
CA THR A 551 -1.83 -18.86 -18.78
C THR A 551 -1.72 -18.91 -17.26
N ALA A 552 -2.30 -19.96 -16.68
CA ALA A 552 -2.34 -20.30 -15.25
C ALA A 552 -3.19 -19.35 -14.37
N THR A 553 -4.43 -19.75 -14.10
CA THR A 553 -5.19 -19.28 -12.94
C THR A 553 -4.39 -19.54 -11.66
N PRO A 554 -4.10 -18.53 -10.80
CA PRO A 554 -3.53 -18.79 -9.50
C PRO A 554 -4.60 -19.40 -8.59
N THR A 555 -4.39 -20.64 -8.14
CA THR A 555 -5.30 -21.29 -7.19
C THR A 555 -5.12 -20.68 -5.79
N PHE A 556 -5.78 -19.57 -5.52
CA PHE A 556 -5.74 -18.86 -4.23
C PHE A 556 -6.42 -19.67 -3.12
N THR A 557 -5.72 -20.65 -2.56
CA THR A 557 -6.05 -21.20 -1.24
C THR A 557 -5.76 -20.13 -0.19
N VAL A 558 -6.77 -19.35 0.18
CA VAL A 558 -6.74 -18.53 1.40
C VAL A 558 -6.49 -19.48 2.56
N SER A 559 -5.31 -19.38 3.20
CA SER A 559 -5.07 -20.07 4.46
C SER A 559 -6.03 -19.48 5.49
N SER A 560 -6.88 -20.32 6.09
CA SER A 560 -7.67 -19.90 7.24
C SER A 560 -6.73 -19.45 8.35
N ASP A 561 -6.97 -18.27 8.92
CA ASP A 561 -6.21 -17.78 10.07
C ASP A 561 -6.34 -18.77 11.24
N THR A 562 -5.27 -19.53 11.48
CA THR A 562 -5.14 -20.33 12.68
C THR A 562 -4.89 -19.37 13.84
N ALA A 563 -5.94 -19.06 14.59
CA ALA A 563 -5.87 -18.26 15.80
C ALA A 563 -4.71 -18.75 16.68
N VAL A 564 -3.72 -17.88 16.91
CA VAL A 564 -2.53 -18.20 17.70
C VAL A 564 -2.99 -18.34 19.16
N SER A 565 -3.02 -19.58 19.65
CA SER A 565 -3.36 -19.88 21.03
C SER A 565 -2.33 -19.28 22.00
N GLU A 566 -2.80 -18.63 23.06
CA GLU A 566 -1.96 -18.09 24.11
C GLU A 566 -1.15 -19.20 24.82
N GLU A 567 0.18 -19.18 24.70
CA GLU A 567 1.07 -19.63 25.78
C GLU A 567 2.48 -19.01 25.69
N GLU A 568 3.16 -18.90 26.83
CA GLU A 568 4.53 -18.39 27.05
C GLU A 568 4.77 -16.86 27.00
N VAL A 569 4.09 -16.11 27.87
CA VAL A 569 4.49 -14.74 28.25
C VAL A 569 5.64 -14.75 29.28
N ILE A 570 6.78 -14.15 28.94
CA ILE A 570 7.87 -13.84 29.89
C ILE A 570 7.67 -12.41 30.45
N PRO A 571 7.73 -12.19 31.78
CA PRO A 571 7.09 -11.03 32.39
C PRO A 571 7.88 -9.73 32.24
N THR A 572 7.25 -8.71 31.65
CA THR A 572 7.71 -7.31 31.74
C THR A 572 7.02 -6.58 32.91
N ARG A 573 7.78 -5.72 33.59
CA ARG A 573 7.46 -5.24 34.94
C ARG A 573 6.50 -4.05 34.93
N LEU A 574 5.24 -4.28 35.31
CA LEU A 574 4.23 -3.22 35.49
C LEU A 574 4.69 -2.10 36.43
N LEU A 575 4.48 -0.86 36.00
CA LEU A 575 4.35 0.32 36.84
C LEU A 575 2.95 0.89 36.62
N GLN A 576 2.14 0.93 37.68
CA GLN A 576 0.80 1.52 37.65
C GLN A 576 0.87 3.02 37.97
N PRO A 577 0.20 3.88 37.20
CA PRO A 577 -0.45 5.08 37.71
C PRO A 577 -1.88 4.71 38.15
N THR A 578 -2.22 4.98 39.40
CA THR A 578 -3.61 4.89 39.88
C THR A 578 -4.37 6.17 39.56
N LEU A 579 -5.61 6.07 39.07
CA LEU A 579 -6.74 6.90 39.53
C LEU A 579 -8.09 6.27 39.10
N ALA A 580 -9.20 6.79 39.66
CA ALA A 580 -10.49 6.11 39.72
C ALA A 580 -11.50 6.58 38.63
N PRO A 581 -12.51 5.76 38.25
CA PRO A 581 -13.36 6.04 37.11
C PRO A 581 -14.57 6.93 37.44
N THR A 582 -14.98 7.77 36.50
CA THR A 582 -16.35 8.32 36.42
C THR A 582 -16.68 8.76 35.00
N ALA A 583 -17.37 7.90 34.24
CA ALA A 583 -18.01 8.24 32.98
C ALA A 583 -19.32 7.44 32.86
N GLN A 584 -20.40 8.11 32.45
CA GLN A 584 -21.63 7.47 31.98
C GLN A 584 -21.57 7.40 30.44
N PRO A 585 -22.24 6.42 29.79
CA PRO A 585 -22.19 6.29 28.34
C PRO A 585 -22.87 7.48 27.66
N ILE A 586 -22.15 8.15 26.77
CA ILE A 586 -22.69 9.16 25.85
C ILE A 586 -23.16 8.41 24.59
N SER A 587 -24.39 8.66 24.16
CA SER A 587 -24.96 8.07 22.94
C SER A 587 -24.33 8.67 21.68
N SER A 588 -24.11 7.84 20.66
CA SER A 588 -23.57 8.25 19.36
C SER A 588 -24.34 9.42 18.74
N PRO A 589 -23.66 10.41 18.12
CA PRO A 589 -24.34 11.44 17.35
C PRO A 589 -25.00 10.81 16.12
N GLN A 590 -26.24 11.23 15.81
CA GLN A 590 -26.88 10.91 14.53
C GLN A 590 -26.46 11.93 13.48
N TYR A 591 -26.10 11.46 12.29
CA TYR A 591 -25.85 12.32 11.13
C TYR A 591 -27.14 13.06 10.76
N TYR A 592 -27.03 14.38 10.59
CA TYR A 592 -28.16 15.26 10.27
C TYR A 592 -28.27 15.43 8.75
N VAL A 593 -29.32 14.89 8.14
CA VAL A 593 -29.62 15.07 6.71
C VAL A 593 -30.52 16.31 6.56
N PRO A 594 -30.09 17.39 5.86
CA PRO A 594 -30.94 18.54 5.64
C PRO A 594 -32.06 18.22 4.63
N THR A 595 -33.31 18.22 5.09
CA THR A 595 -34.48 18.14 4.20
C THR A 595 -34.70 19.47 3.49
N ILE A 596 -34.63 19.48 2.16
CA ILE A 596 -35.01 20.64 1.34
C ILE A 596 -36.53 20.72 1.25
N ASP A 597 -37.16 21.48 2.14
CA ASP A 597 -38.54 21.95 1.98
C ASP A 597 -38.53 23.27 1.19
N GLY A 598 -39.31 23.34 0.11
CA GLY A 598 -39.32 24.49 -0.81
C GLY A 598 -40.49 25.47 -0.59
N ASN A 599 -40.31 26.69 -1.08
CA ASN A 599 -41.36 27.63 -1.54
C ASN A 599 -40.78 28.55 -2.62
#